data_AF-A0A9P0FED4-F1
#
_entry.id   AF-A0A9P0FED4-F1
#
_cell.length_a   1.000
_cell.length_b   1.000
_cell.length_c   1.000
_cell.angle_alpha   90.00
_cell.angle_beta   90.00
_cell.angle_gamma   90.00
#
_symmetry.space_group_name_H-M   'P 1'
#
loop_
_entity.id
_entity.type
_entity.pdbx_description
1 polymer ?
#
loop_
_entity_poly.entity_id
_entity_poly.type
_entity_poly.pdbx_seq_one_letter_code
_entity_poly.pdbx_strand_id
1 'polypeptide(L)'
;MKYFLVIVVLASVLAVTLSATIENCKCWEGFEAEKEGDDVHCRGTKNHRIFPCDTKKPPTCTCVDEATKKDVVLDLGETACTGLAGKYVSLSCKPEAEWDAWLKEYPQYRLQIN
;
A
#
# COMPACT_ATOMS: atom_id res chain seq x y z
N MET A 1 -43.63 5.76 22.82
CA MET A 1 -42.49 6.43 23.51
C MET A 1 -41.32 5.50 23.84
N LYS A 2 -41.51 4.24 24.26
CA LYS A 2 -40.41 3.30 24.60
C LYS A 2 -39.42 3.02 23.45
N TYR A 3 -39.89 2.94 22.20
CA TYR A 3 -39.03 2.63 21.04
C TYR A 3 -38.14 3.80 20.61
N PHE A 4 -38.52 5.04 20.93
CA PHE A 4 -37.77 6.24 20.53
C PHE A 4 -36.43 6.33 21.26
N LEU A 5 -36.40 5.91 22.54
CA LEU A 5 -35.18 5.88 23.36
C LEU A 5 -34.18 4.82 22.86
N VAL A 6 -34.67 3.68 22.36
CA VAL A 6 -33.81 2.62 21.81
C VAL A 6 -33.16 3.05 20.50
N ILE A 7 -33.89 3.77 19.64
CA ILE A 7 -33.37 4.27 18.35
C ILE A 7 -32.30 5.34 18.56
N VAL A 8 -32.48 6.24 19.53
CA VAL A 8 -31.49 7.28 19.85
C VAL A 8 -30.19 6.69 20.44
N VAL A 9 -30.29 5.62 21.24
CA VAL A 9 -29.12 4.93 21.79
C VAL A 9 -28.40 4.10 20.73
N LEU A 10 -29.11 3.50 19.77
CA LEU A 10 -28.46 2.76 18.67
C LEU A 10 -27.71 3.70 17.71
N ALA A 11 -28.24 4.91 17.47
CA ALA A 11 -27.63 5.91 16.60
C ALA A 11 -26.32 6.49 17.17
N SER A 12 -26.19 6.61 18.50
CA SER A 12 -24.98 7.15 19.13
C SER A 12 -23.82 6.15 19.16
N VAL A 13 -24.08 4.84 19.15
CA VAL A 13 -23.03 3.80 19.12
C VAL A 13 -22.39 3.69 17.73
N LEU A 14 -23.13 3.96 16.66
CA LEU A 14 -22.63 3.93 15.27
C LEU A 14 -21.68 5.10 14.95
N ALA A 15 -21.72 6.19 15.71
CA ALA A 15 -20.88 7.36 15.46
C ALA A 15 -19.42 7.22 15.97
N VAL A 16 -19.14 6.23 16.82
CA VAL A 16 -17.83 6.10 17.51
C VAL A 16 -16.83 5.24 16.73
N THR A 17 -17.27 4.50 15.69
CA THR A 17 -16.41 3.51 15.02
C THR A 17 -15.65 4.01 13.79
N LEU A 18 -15.69 5.30 13.44
CA LEU A 18 -15.19 5.80 12.15
C LEU A 18 -14.07 6.86 12.21
N SER A 19 -13.24 6.82 13.26
CA SER A 19 -12.06 7.70 13.33
C SER A 19 -10.80 6.88 13.47
N ALA A 20 -10.31 6.31 12.37
CA ALA A 20 -8.90 5.96 12.28
C ALA A 20 -8.12 7.29 12.40
N THR A 21 -7.54 7.54 13.56
CA THR A 21 -6.72 8.75 13.78
C THR A 21 -5.33 8.53 13.22
N ILE A 22 -4.72 9.59 12.69
CA ILE A 22 -3.34 9.59 12.17
C ILE A 22 -2.36 8.93 13.16
N GLU A 23 -2.57 9.17 14.46
CA GLU A 23 -1.73 8.65 15.55
C GLU A 23 -1.70 7.12 15.66
N ASN A 24 -2.70 6.41 15.13
CA ASN A 24 -2.77 4.95 15.17
C ASN A 24 -2.24 4.28 13.89
N CYS A 25 -1.93 5.04 12.84
CA CYS A 25 -1.46 4.51 11.57
C CYS A 25 0.03 4.17 11.62
N LYS A 26 0.38 2.89 11.50
CA LYS A 26 1.79 2.48 11.44
C LYS A 26 2.26 2.37 10.00
N CYS A 27 3.28 3.16 9.68
CA CYS A 27 3.93 3.20 8.37
C CYS A 27 5.34 2.61 8.43
N TRP A 28 5.84 2.16 7.28
CA TRP A 28 7.22 1.69 7.16
C TRP A 28 8.21 2.86 7.18
N GLU A 29 9.48 2.54 7.35
CA GLU A 29 10.54 3.54 7.19
C GLU A 29 10.48 4.19 5.79
N GLY A 30 10.55 5.52 5.75
CA GLY A 30 10.42 6.31 4.52
C GLY A 30 8.98 6.59 4.08
N PHE A 31 7.98 6.15 4.86
CA PHE A 31 6.57 6.45 4.67
C PHE A 31 6.02 7.20 5.88
N GLU A 32 5.14 8.18 5.63
CA GLU A 32 4.50 8.98 6.67
C GLU A 32 2.98 8.81 6.62
N ALA A 33 2.34 8.87 7.78
CA ALA A 33 0.89 8.81 7.87
C ALA A 33 0.29 10.13 7.39
N GLU A 34 -0.54 10.08 6.36
CA GLU A 34 -1.25 11.21 5.79
C GLU A 34 -2.76 10.96 5.82
N LYS A 35 -3.53 12.03 5.99
CA LYS A 35 -4.99 11.99 5.97
C LYS A 35 -5.50 12.65 4.69
N GLU A 36 -6.31 11.93 3.94
CA GLU A 36 -6.97 12.42 2.73
C GLU A 36 -8.47 12.12 2.84
N GLY A 37 -9.28 13.16 3.05
CA GLY A 37 -10.68 13.00 3.41
C GLY A 37 -10.84 12.35 4.79
N ASP A 38 -11.60 11.26 4.87
CA ASP A 38 -11.80 10.48 6.08
C ASP A 38 -10.80 9.31 6.22
N ASP A 39 -10.01 9.04 5.18
CA ASP A 39 -9.05 7.94 5.16
C ASP A 39 -7.66 8.37 5.62
N VAL A 40 -6.99 7.50 6.36
CA VAL A 40 -5.58 7.64 6.75
C VAL A 40 -4.78 6.57 6.03
N HIS A 41 -3.66 6.96 5.43
CA HIS A 41 -2.79 6.07 4.68
C HIS A 41 -1.32 6.41 4.89
N CYS A 42 -0.44 5.49 4.50
CA CYS A 42 1.00 5.69 4.50
C CYS A 42 1.45 6.17 3.12
N ARG A 43 1.99 7.40 3.03
CA ARG A 43 2.55 7.96 1.80
C ARG A 43 4.07 7.94 1.82
N GLY A 44 4.68 7.45 0.75
CA GLY A 44 6.13 7.41 0.59
C GLY A 44 6.70 8.82 0.40
N THR A 45 7.73 9.16 1.17
CA THR A 45 8.41 10.47 1.10
C THR A 45 9.13 10.74 -0.22
N LYS A 46 9.55 9.68 -0.93
CA LYS A 46 10.32 9.78 -2.19
C LYS A 46 9.48 9.61 -3.45
N ASN A 47 8.67 8.56 -3.50
CA ASN A 47 7.90 8.16 -4.68
C ASN A 47 6.39 8.46 -4.53
N HIS A 48 5.96 9.04 -3.41
CA HIS A 48 4.57 9.35 -3.10
C HIS A 48 3.61 8.17 -3.26
N ARG A 49 4.11 6.94 -3.17
CA ARG A 49 3.29 5.73 -3.22
C ARG A 49 2.41 5.68 -1.97
N ILE A 50 1.17 5.27 -2.16
CA ILE A 50 0.17 5.22 -1.09
C ILE A 50 -0.12 3.77 -0.73
N PHE A 51 -0.02 3.45 0.55
CA PHE A 51 -0.38 2.15 1.12
C PHE A 51 -1.34 2.33 2.29
N PRO A 52 -2.23 1.35 2.55
CA PRO A 52 -3.01 1.34 3.77
C PRO A 52 -2.13 1.27 5.01
N CYS A 53 -2.59 1.84 6.11
CA CYS A 53 -1.97 1.68 7.43
C CYS A 53 -1.81 0.20 7.79
N ASP A 54 -0.78 -0.13 8.57
CA ASP A 54 -0.53 -1.48 9.12
C ASP A 54 -0.39 -2.58 8.07
N THR A 55 -0.21 -2.21 6.80
CA THR A 55 0.10 -3.16 5.73
C THR A 55 1.48 -3.77 5.97
N LYS A 56 1.65 -5.05 5.66
CA LYS A 56 2.96 -5.71 5.72
C LYS A 56 3.88 -5.15 4.65
N LYS A 57 5.12 -4.83 5.03
CA LYS A 57 6.14 -4.30 4.12
C LYS A 57 6.32 -5.24 2.91
N PRO A 58 6.25 -4.73 1.67
CA PRO A 58 6.51 -5.55 0.49
C PRO A 58 7.97 -5.96 0.43
N PRO A 59 8.31 -7.06 -0.26
CA PRO A 59 9.68 -7.39 -0.59
C PRO A 59 10.36 -6.26 -1.38
N THR A 60 11.68 -6.29 -1.46
CA THR A 60 12.41 -5.37 -2.34
C THR A 60 12.22 -5.81 -3.79
N CYS A 61 11.87 -4.88 -4.68
CA CYS A 61 11.77 -5.19 -6.11
C CYS A 61 13.14 -5.03 -6.78
N THR A 62 13.69 -6.13 -7.28
CA THR A 62 14.88 -6.12 -8.13
C THR A 62 14.51 -6.39 -9.57
N CYS A 63 14.92 -5.50 -10.48
CA CYS A 63 14.71 -5.57 -11.92
C CYS A 63 16.04 -5.75 -12.65
N VAL A 64 16.06 -6.41 -13.81
CA VAL A 64 17.26 -6.52 -14.65
C VAL A 64 17.19 -5.48 -15.74
N ASP A 65 18.11 -4.53 -15.77
CA ASP A 65 18.20 -3.51 -16.81
C ASP A 65 18.59 -4.14 -18.15
N GLU A 66 17.82 -3.83 -19.21
CA GLU A 66 17.95 -4.46 -20.51
C GLU A 66 19.25 -4.07 -21.23
N ALA A 67 19.68 -2.81 -21.07
CA ALA A 67 20.87 -2.27 -21.73
C ALA A 67 22.16 -2.74 -21.07
N THR A 68 22.21 -2.72 -19.73
CA THR A 68 23.42 -3.01 -18.95
C THR A 68 23.50 -4.45 -18.45
N LYS A 69 22.38 -5.19 -18.49
CA LYS A 69 22.23 -6.54 -17.91
C LYS A 69 22.53 -6.60 -16.41
N LYS A 70 22.42 -5.47 -15.69
CA LYS A 70 22.66 -5.37 -14.26
C LYS A 70 21.35 -5.37 -13.48
N ASP A 71 21.43 -5.87 -12.24
CA ASP A 71 20.34 -5.76 -11.29
C ASP A 71 20.19 -4.31 -10.81
N VAL A 72 18.96 -3.83 -10.83
CA VAL A 72 18.53 -2.51 -10.37
C VAL A 72 17.49 -2.73 -9.28
N VAL A 73 17.83 -2.31 -8.07
CA VAL A 73 16.91 -2.29 -6.94
C VAL A 73 16.02 -1.06 -7.06
N LEU A 74 14.71 -1.25 -7.10
CA LEU A 74 13.74 -0.16 -7.10
C LEU A 74 13.49 0.34 -5.67
N ASP A 75 12.90 1.54 -5.59
CA ASP A 75 12.48 2.12 -4.32
C ASP A 75 11.41 1.26 -3.63
N LEU A 76 11.37 1.35 -2.30
CA LEU A 76 10.37 0.65 -1.51
C LEU A 76 8.95 1.06 -1.94
N GLY A 77 8.10 0.06 -2.17
CA GLY A 77 6.73 0.27 -2.66
C GLY A 77 6.58 0.18 -4.17
N GLU A 78 7.68 0.13 -4.94
CA GLU A 78 7.63 -0.28 -6.34
C GLU A 78 7.38 -1.79 -6.42
N THR A 79 6.27 -2.17 -7.04
CA THR A 79 5.77 -3.55 -7.09
C THR A 79 5.95 -4.21 -8.45
N ALA A 80 6.49 -3.47 -9.43
CA ALA A 80 6.73 -3.97 -10.78
C ALA A 80 7.89 -3.23 -11.48
N CYS A 81 8.50 -3.90 -12.46
CA CYS A 81 9.55 -3.35 -13.31
C CYS A 81 8.97 -2.58 -14.52
N THR A 82 7.90 -1.82 -14.32
CA THR A 82 7.11 -1.18 -15.39
C THR A 82 7.44 0.29 -15.65
N GLY A 83 8.23 0.92 -14.78
CA GLY A 83 8.39 2.39 -14.75
C GLY A 83 8.93 3.05 -16.02
N LEU A 84 9.58 2.29 -16.92
CA LEU A 84 10.04 2.76 -18.22
C LEU A 84 9.94 1.61 -19.23
N ALA A 85 8.95 1.66 -20.13
CA ALA A 85 8.74 0.63 -21.15
C ALA A 85 10.04 0.34 -21.92
N GLY A 86 10.45 -0.94 -21.96
CA GLY A 86 11.68 -1.38 -22.63
C GLY A 86 12.99 -1.10 -21.87
N LYS A 87 12.93 -0.68 -20.60
CA LYS A 87 14.14 -0.54 -19.77
C LYS A 87 14.55 -1.85 -19.11
N TYR A 88 13.60 -2.71 -18.78
CA TYR A 88 13.84 -3.91 -17.98
C TYR A 88 13.50 -5.18 -18.76
N VAL A 89 14.30 -6.23 -18.55
CA VAL A 89 14.18 -7.53 -19.24
C VAL A 89 12.85 -8.23 -18.95
N SER A 90 12.27 -7.98 -17.77
CA SER A 90 10.97 -8.50 -17.34
C SER A 90 10.18 -7.41 -16.65
N LEU A 91 8.86 -7.53 -16.66
CA LEU A 91 7.95 -6.67 -15.89
C LEU A 91 7.85 -7.11 -14.42
N SER A 92 8.25 -8.34 -14.11
CA SER A 92 8.13 -8.93 -12.77
C SER A 92 9.34 -8.61 -11.89
N CYS A 93 9.08 -8.33 -10.61
CA CYS A 93 10.12 -8.17 -9.59
C CYS A 93 10.75 -9.51 -9.19
N LYS A 94 12.05 -9.48 -8.87
CA LYS A 94 12.75 -10.59 -8.21
C LYS A 94 13.00 -10.31 -6.72
N PRO A 95 13.01 -11.35 -5.85
CA PRO A 95 12.71 -12.75 -6.16
C PRO A 95 11.20 -13.02 -6.26
N GLU A 96 10.78 -13.74 -7.31
CA GLU A 96 9.36 -13.93 -7.65
C GLU A 96 8.59 -14.66 -6.54
N ALA A 97 9.20 -15.61 -5.83
CA ALA A 97 8.54 -16.38 -4.79
C ALA A 97 8.08 -15.52 -3.59
N GLU A 98 8.88 -14.52 -3.18
CA GLU A 98 8.52 -13.61 -2.09
C GLU A 98 7.40 -12.66 -2.53
N TRP A 99 7.49 -12.18 -3.78
CA TRP A 99 6.47 -11.35 -4.39
C TRP A 99 5.15 -12.09 -4.57
N ASP A 100 5.16 -13.34 -5.03
CA ASP A 100 3.98 -14.17 -5.18
C ASP A 100 3.28 -14.42 -3.84
N ALA A 101 4.06 -14.67 -2.78
CA ALA A 101 3.53 -14.84 -1.43
C ALA A 101 2.86 -13.55 -0.93
N TRP A 102 3.51 -12.41 -1.10
CA TRP A 102 2.97 -11.11 -0.69
C TRP A 102 1.74 -10.71 -1.54
N LEU A 103 1.79 -10.88 -2.85
CA LEU A 103 0.68 -10.59 -3.78
C LEU A 103 -0.51 -11.55 -3.63
N LYS A 104 -0.32 -12.69 -2.95
CA LYS A 104 -1.42 -13.57 -2.54
C LYS A 104 -2.16 -13.00 -1.32
N GLU A 105 -1.45 -12.36 -0.39
CA GLU A 105 -2.02 -11.64 0.75
C GLU A 105 -2.64 -10.30 0.32
N TYR A 106 -2.05 -9.64 -0.68
CA TYR A 106 -2.45 -8.31 -1.16
C TYR A 106 -2.71 -8.30 -2.69
N PRO A 107 -3.79 -8.94 -3.17
CA PRO A 107 -4.04 -9.12 -4.60
C PRO A 107 -4.26 -7.80 -5.37
N GLN A 108 -4.64 -6.72 -4.68
CA GLN A 108 -4.86 -5.40 -5.29
C GLN A 108 -3.60 -4.80 -5.95
N TYR A 109 -2.40 -5.31 -5.63
CA TYR A 109 -1.14 -4.81 -6.20
C TYR A 109 -0.63 -5.63 -7.40
N ARG A 110 -1.32 -6.69 -7.83
CA ARG A 110 -0.85 -7.55 -8.94
C ARG A 110 -0.79 -6.85 -10.30
N LEU A 111 -1.55 -5.76 -10.48
CA LEU A 111 -1.71 -5.09 -11.76
C LEU A 111 -1.75 -3.57 -11.57
N GLN A 112 -0.62 -2.98 -11.17
CA GLN A 112 -0.40 -1.57 -11.49
C GLN A 112 0.29 -1.48 -12.86
N ILE A 113 -0.45 -1.87 -13.91
CA ILE A 113 -0.14 -1.54 -15.29
C ILE A 113 -0.93 -0.25 -15.56
N ASN A 114 -0.25 0.89 -15.52
CA ASN A 114 -0.77 2.14 -16.08
C ASN A 114 0.02 2.46 -17.33
#